data_AF-A0A0P7YPT3-F1
#
_entry.id   AF-A0A0P7YPT3-F1
#
_cell.length_a   1.000
_cell.length_b   1.000
_cell.length_c   1.000
_cell.angle_alpha   90.00
_cell.angle_beta   90.00
_cell.angle_gamma   90.00
#
_symmetry.space_group_name_H-M   'P 1'
#
loop_
_entity.id
_entity.type
_entity.pdbx_description
1 polymer ?
#
loop_
_entity_poly.entity_id
_entity_poly.type
_entity_poly.pdbx_seq_one_letter_code
_entity_poly.pdbx_strand_id
1 'polypeptide(L)'
;MSESLWHKPGETLSHKNACKEFGLTEDEVFEAIKSGKLQYRENYAHGNPYFRLLRSEVKSLVGELYGPQHLEAQAVKHQLQKINREINSLKRKLKSLEKQKAELIERQNQ
;
A
#
# COMPACT_ATOMS: atom_id res chain seq x y z
N MET A 1 3.43 12.15 -23.14
CA MET A 1 4.31 11.15 -22.46
C MET A 1 3.74 10.70 -21.11
N SER A 2 2.42 10.53 -20.97
CA SER A 2 1.76 10.14 -19.69
C SER A 2 0.98 8.83 -19.80
N GLU A 3 0.50 8.44 -20.98
CA GLU A 3 -0.30 7.22 -21.17
C GLU A 3 0.46 5.92 -20.84
N SER A 4 1.74 5.83 -21.18
CA SER A 4 2.56 4.63 -20.92
C SER A 4 2.70 4.32 -19.43
N LEU A 5 2.72 5.34 -18.57
CA LEU A 5 2.83 5.18 -17.11
C LEU A 5 1.58 4.53 -16.51
N TRP A 6 0.41 4.75 -17.11
CA TRP A 6 -0.85 4.13 -16.64
C TRP A 6 -0.88 2.62 -16.83
N HIS A 7 -0.09 2.08 -17.77
CA HIS A 7 -0.04 0.65 -18.07
C HIS A 7 1.17 -0.06 -17.44
N LYS A 8 2.15 0.68 -16.93
CA LYS A 8 3.34 0.11 -16.32
C LYS A 8 3.05 -0.38 -14.89
N PRO A 9 3.40 -1.63 -14.55
CA PRO A 9 3.26 -2.14 -13.18
C PRO A 9 4.01 -1.27 -12.17
N GLY A 10 3.37 -0.97 -11.04
CA GLY A 10 3.97 -0.20 -9.94
C GLY A 10 3.94 1.32 -10.10
N GLU A 11 3.70 1.85 -11.31
CA GLU A 11 3.65 3.30 -11.56
C GLU A 11 2.29 3.93 -11.21
N THR A 12 1.30 3.11 -10.90
CA THR A 12 -0.03 3.56 -10.48
C THR A 12 -0.42 2.95 -9.15
N LEU A 13 -1.29 3.65 -8.43
CA LEU A 13 -1.86 3.18 -7.17
C LEU A 13 -3.27 3.75 -6.98
N SER A 14 -4.05 3.16 -6.08
CA SER A 14 -5.34 3.73 -5.69
C SER A 14 -5.15 4.92 -4.75
N HIS A 15 -6.10 5.86 -4.71
CA HIS A 15 -6.11 6.95 -3.72
C HIS A 15 -5.95 6.44 -2.28
N LYS A 16 -6.60 5.32 -1.92
CA LYS A 16 -6.45 4.68 -0.60
C LYS A 16 -5.04 4.17 -0.34
N ASN A 17 -4.38 3.61 -1.35
CA ASN A 17 -3.00 3.19 -1.22
C ASN A 17 -2.06 4.40 -1.18
N ALA A 18 -2.39 5.51 -1.85
CA ALA A 18 -1.61 6.74 -1.77
C ALA A 18 -1.62 7.29 -0.34
N CYS A 19 -2.78 7.29 0.31
CA CYS A 19 -2.92 7.69 1.71
C CYS A 19 -2.08 6.79 2.63
N LYS A 20 -2.13 5.46 2.44
CA LYS A 20 -1.38 4.51 3.26
C LYS A 20 0.13 4.59 3.05
N GLU A 21 0.57 4.66 1.80
CA GLU A 21 1.99 4.61 1.44
C GLU A 21 2.68 5.94 1.69
N PHE A 22 2.03 7.06 1.37
CA PHE A 22 2.61 8.39 1.42
C PHE A 22 2.10 9.27 2.56
N GLY A 23 1.20 8.74 3.41
CA GLY A 23 0.71 9.46 4.59
C GLY A 23 -0.26 10.59 4.27
N LEU A 24 -0.72 10.70 3.02
CA LEU A 24 -1.75 11.65 2.63
C LEU A 24 -3.08 11.34 3.29
N THR A 25 -3.88 12.37 3.52
CA THR A 25 -5.30 12.25 3.82
C THR A 25 -6.10 12.09 2.53
N GLU A 26 -7.31 11.51 2.62
CA GLU A 26 -8.19 11.41 1.45
C GLU A 26 -8.58 12.80 0.93
N ASP A 27 -8.78 13.77 1.83
CA ASP A 27 -9.13 15.15 1.48
C ASP A 27 -8.02 15.81 0.65
N GLU A 28 -6.75 15.71 1.04
CA GLU A 28 -5.63 16.24 0.26
C GLU A 28 -5.54 15.63 -1.14
N VAL A 29 -5.82 14.33 -1.26
CA VAL A 29 -5.86 13.66 -2.57
C VAL A 29 -7.00 14.21 -3.41
N PHE A 30 -8.20 14.39 -2.84
CA PHE A 30 -9.34 14.95 -3.57
C PHE A 30 -9.13 16.41 -3.95
N GLU A 31 -8.53 17.21 -3.08
CA GLU A 31 -8.17 18.61 -3.37
C GLU A 31 -7.12 18.68 -4.48
N ALA A 32 -6.11 17.82 -4.44
CA ALA A 32 -5.10 17.74 -5.50
C ALA A 32 -5.69 17.29 -6.84
N ILE A 33 -6.70 16.41 -6.84
CA ILE A 33 -7.47 16.06 -8.03
C ILE A 33 -8.28 17.27 -8.54
N LYS A 34 -9.02 17.94 -7.64
CA LYS A 34 -9.86 19.10 -8.00
C LYS A 34 -9.04 20.27 -8.55
N SER A 35 -7.85 20.49 -8.00
CA SER A 35 -6.90 21.52 -8.45
C SER A 35 -6.11 21.14 -9.71
N GLY A 36 -6.29 19.90 -10.22
CA GLY A 36 -5.58 19.42 -11.41
C GLY A 36 -4.11 19.04 -11.17
N LYS A 37 -3.65 19.00 -9.91
CA LYS A 37 -2.30 18.55 -9.55
C LYS A 37 -2.10 17.04 -9.67
N LEU A 38 -3.19 16.26 -9.54
CA LEU A 38 -3.19 14.82 -9.75
C LEU A 38 -4.08 14.44 -10.92
N GLN A 39 -3.52 13.69 -11.87
CA GLN A 39 -4.32 12.98 -12.85
C GLN A 39 -4.92 11.73 -12.20
N TYR A 40 -6.16 11.44 -12.58
CA TYR A 40 -6.87 10.27 -12.09
C TYR A 40 -7.56 9.53 -13.23
N ARG A 41 -7.76 8.22 -13.01
CA ARG A 41 -8.69 7.39 -13.78
C ARG A 41 -9.59 6.66 -12.81
N GLU A 42 -10.88 6.64 -13.09
CA GLU A 42 -11.81 5.80 -12.32
C GLU A 42 -11.59 4.33 -12.71
N ASN A 43 -11.57 3.45 -11.71
CA ASN A 43 -11.47 2.02 -11.91
C ASN A 43 -12.28 1.28 -10.84
N TYR A 44 -12.53 0.00 -11.03
CA TYR A 44 -13.37 -0.82 -10.16
C TYR A 44 -12.57 -2.00 -9.62
N ALA A 45 -12.58 -2.17 -8.30
CA ALA A 45 -12.04 -3.34 -7.63
C ALA A 45 -13.17 -4.10 -6.95
N HIS A 46 -13.48 -5.31 -7.42
CA HIS A 46 -14.57 -6.13 -6.89
C HIS A 46 -15.92 -5.38 -6.80
N GLY A 47 -16.23 -4.54 -7.79
CA GLY A 47 -17.45 -3.73 -7.84
C GLY A 47 -17.38 -2.39 -7.09
N ASN A 48 -16.32 -2.14 -6.33
CA ASN A 48 -16.13 -0.85 -5.64
C ASN A 48 -15.33 0.13 -6.51
N PRO A 49 -15.86 1.32 -6.82
CA PRO A 49 -15.12 2.33 -7.56
C PRO A 49 -13.96 2.88 -6.73
N TYR A 50 -12.86 3.19 -7.39
CA TYR A 50 -11.73 3.89 -6.81
C TYR A 50 -10.99 4.73 -7.85
N PHE A 51 -10.42 5.84 -7.39
CA PHE A 51 -9.50 6.63 -8.20
C PHE A 51 -8.12 5.98 -8.25
N ARG A 52 -7.67 5.69 -9.46
CA ARG A 52 -6.31 5.29 -9.79
C ARG A 52 -5.50 6.54 -10.12
N LEU A 53 -4.33 6.67 -9.51
CA LEU A 53 -3.44 7.83 -9.56
C LEU A 53 -2.05 7.42 -10.05
N LEU A 54 -1.30 8.36 -10.61
CA LEU A 54 0.11 8.17 -10.95
C LEU A 54 1.00 8.34 -9.72
N ARG A 55 1.88 7.38 -9.48
CA ARG A 55 2.78 7.37 -8.32
C ARG A 55 3.78 8.53 -8.35
N SER A 56 4.24 8.91 -9.54
CA SER A 56 5.14 10.06 -9.73
C SER A 56 4.49 11.36 -9.28
N GLU A 57 3.25 11.62 -9.69
CA GLU A 57 2.51 12.84 -9.32
C GLU A 57 2.21 12.89 -7.82
N VAL A 58 1.83 11.75 -7.23
CA VAL A 58 1.63 11.65 -5.78
C VAL A 58 2.93 11.97 -5.01
N LYS A 59 4.08 11.47 -5.48
CA LYS A 59 5.38 11.80 -4.86
C LYS A 59 5.69 13.30 -4.95
N SER A 60 5.45 13.91 -6.11
CA SER A 60 5.64 15.35 -6.30
C SER A 60 4.73 16.15 -5.36
N LEU A 61 3.45 15.79 -5.26
CA LEU A 61 2.50 16.43 -4.36
C LEU A 61 2.95 16.37 -2.89
N VAL A 62 3.38 15.20 -2.42
CA VAL A 62 3.83 15.04 -1.03
C VAL A 62 5.11 15.83 -0.77
N GLY A 63 6.02 15.87 -1.76
CA GLY A 63 7.21 16.71 -1.71
C GLY A 63 6.88 18.21 -1.60
N GLU A 64 5.84 18.67 -2.29
CA GLU A 64 5.34 20.05 -2.19
C GLU A 64 4.68 20.34 -0.82
N LEU A 65 3.86 19.42 -0.31
CA LEU A 65 3.07 19.63 0.92
C LEU A 65 3.91 19.50 2.20
N TYR A 66 4.77 18.49 2.26
CA TYR A 66 5.46 18.08 3.48
C TYR A 66 6.99 18.13 3.40
N GLY A 67 7.54 18.39 2.21
CA GLY A 67 8.97 18.40 1.96
C GLY A 67 9.58 16.99 1.76
N PRO A 68 10.84 16.93 1.27
CA PRO A 68 11.49 15.66 0.91
C PRO A 68 11.83 14.77 2.12
N GLN A 69 12.10 15.35 3.29
CA GLN A 69 12.42 14.58 4.50
C GLN A 69 11.22 13.78 5.02
N HIS A 70 10.00 14.29 4.81
CA HIS A 70 8.78 13.59 5.19
C HIS A 70 8.54 12.34 4.33
N LEU A 71 8.85 12.43 3.03
CA LEU A 71 8.73 11.31 2.09
C LEU A 71 9.57 10.10 2.52
N GLU A 72 10.83 10.33 2.89
CA GLU A 72 11.73 9.25 3.31
C GLU A 72 11.27 8.61 4.62
N ALA A 73 10.94 9.42 5.63
CA ALA A 73 10.47 8.95 6.92
C ALA A 73 9.18 8.12 6.78
N GLN A 74 8.23 8.60 5.96
CA GLN A 74 6.97 7.91 5.73
C GLN A 74 7.15 6.62 4.92
N ALA A 75 8.03 6.61 3.92
CA ALA A 75 8.37 5.40 3.16
C ALA A 75 8.97 4.32 4.08
N VAL A 76 9.90 4.69 4.96
CA VAL A 76 10.49 3.79 5.96
C VAL A 76 9.41 3.26 6.91
N LYS A 77 8.54 4.13 7.43
CA LYS A 77 7.42 3.74 8.30
C LYS A 77 6.49 2.75 7.63
N HIS A 78 6.11 2.99 6.36
CA HIS A 78 5.26 2.08 5.61
C HIS A 78 5.95 0.72 5.37
N GLN A 79 7.24 0.71 5.02
CA GLN A 79 8.01 -0.53 4.88
C GLN A 79 8.07 -1.32 6.19
N LEU A 80 8.32 -0.66 7.32
CA LEU A 80 8.29 -1.30 8.64
C LEU A 80 6.93 -1.92 8.95
N GLN A 81 5.83 -1.21 8.67
CA GLN A 81 4.48 -1.76 8.85
C GLN A 81 4.24 -3.00 7.99
N LYS A 82 4.73 -3.01 6.74
CA LYS A 82 4.63 -4.15 5.85
C LYS A 82 5.39 -5.36 6.39
N ILE A 83 6.66 -5.16 6.78
CA ILE A 83 7.51 -6.20 7.36
C ILE A 83 6.90 -6.75 8.65
N ASN A 84 6.41 -5.89 9.54
CA ASN A 84 5.76 -6.31 10.78
C ASN A 84 4.51 -7.17 10.55
N ARG A 85 3.68 -6.81 9.55
CA ARG A 85 2.52 -7.64 9.16
C ARG A 85 2.95 -9.01 8.66
N GLU A 86 4.01 -9.08 7.86
CA GLU A 86 4.55 -10.32 7.33
C GLU A 86 5.11 -11.21 8.43
N ILE A 87 5.92 -10.66 9.35
CA ILE A 87 6.41 -11.35 10.54
C ILE A 87 5.26 -11.95 11.33
N ASN A 88 4.21 -11.17 11.59
CA ASN A 88 3.05 -11.64 12.37
C ASN A 88 2.26 -12.73 11.64
N SER A 89 2.13 -12.65 10.31
CA SER A 89 1.52 -13.69 9.50
C SER A 89 2.30 -15.01 9.59
N LEU A 90 3.62 -14.94 9.43
CA LEU A 90 4.50 -16.09 9.52
C LEU A 90 4.49 -16.73 10.91
N LYS A 91 4.50 -15.92 11.99
CA LYS A 91 4.37 -16.42 13.37
C LYS A 91 3.07 -17.20 13.58
N ARG A 92 1.94 -16.72 13.04
CA ARG A 92 0.66 -17.44 13.13
C ARG A 92 0.72 -18.77 12.37
N LYS A 93 1.31 -18.77 11.17
CA LYS A 93 1.49 -19.98 10.38
C LYS A 93 2.39 -21.00 11.08
N LEU A 94 3.49 -20.54 11.67
CA LEU A 94 4.41 -21.36 12.45
C LEU A 94 3.70 -22.00 13.64
N LYS A 95 2.96 -21.23 14.43
CA LYS A 95 2.17 -21.76 15.56
C LYS A 95 1.15 -22.83 15.12
N SER A 96 0.50 -22.63 13.97
CA SER A 96 -0.43 -23.61 13.40
C SER A 96 0.29 -24.92 13.03
N LEU A 97 1.47 -24.83 12.42
CA LEU A 97 2.25 -26.00 12.01
C LEU A 97 2.83 -26.74 13.23
N GLU A 98 3.29 -26.01 14.25
CA GLU A 98 3.74 -26.61 15.52
C GLU A 98 2.62 -27.42 16.19
N LYS A 99 1.39 -26.87 16.21
CA LYS A 99 0.23 -27.59 16.73
C LYS A 99 -0.05 -28.88 15.94
N GLN A 100 -0.09 -28.79 14.61
CA GLN A 100 -0.30 -29.96 13.75
C GLN A 100 0.79 -31.01 13.94
N LYS A 101 2.06 -30.59 14.08
CA LYS A 101 3.17 -31.50 14.36
C LYS A 101 2.98 -32.23 15.70
N ALA A 102 2.59 -31.52 16.77
CA ALA A 102 2.35 -32.12 18.07
C ALA A 102 1.22 -33.17 18.01
N GLU A 103 0.10 -32.85 17.37
CA GLU A 103 -1.03 -33.78 17.18
C GLU A 103 -0.61 -35.05 16.42
N LEU A 104 0.27 -34.93 15.42
CA LEU A 104 0.79 -36.07 14.66
C LEU A 104 1.77 -36.92 15.48
N ILE A 105 2.62 -36.30 16.32
CA ILE A 105 3.53 -37.02 17.23
C ILE A 105 2.73 -37.82 18.25
N GLU A 106 1.66 -37.24 18.82
CA GLU A 106 0.78 -37.95 19.74
C GLU A 106 0.13 -39.18 19.08
N ARG A 107 -0.34 -39.04 17.82
CA ARG A 107 -0.89 -40.16 17.05
C ARG A 107 0.13 -41.22 16.67
N GLN A 108 1.39 -40.84 16.44
CA GLN A 108 2.46 -41.78 16.11
C GLN A 108 2.86 -42.67 17.29
N ASN A 109 2.73 -42.13 18.51
CA ASN A 109 3.14 -42.80 19.75
C ASN A 109 1.98 -43.56 20.44
N GLN A 110 0.80 -43.63 19.81
CA GLN A 110 -0.34 -44.48 20.20
C GLN A 110 -0.32 -45.77 19.39
#